data_AF-A0A8T4I4S4-F1
#
_entry.id   AF-A0A8T4I4S4-F1
#
_cell.length_a   1.000
_cell.length_b   1.000
_cell.length_c   1.000
_cell.angle_alpha   90.00
_cell.angle_beta   90.00
_cell.angle_gamma   90.00
#
_symmetry.space_group_name_H-M   'P 1'
#
loop_
_entity.id
_entity.type
_entity.pdbx_description
1 polymer ?
#
loop_
_entity_poly.entity_id
_entity_poly.type
_entity_poly.pdbx_seq_one_letter_code
_entity_poly.pdbx_strand_id
1 'polypeptide(L)' 'LDDLAAARVSPSGWTQERLYEIFDERYTNQRPVHITCDVLPNKLADVVGDRVASRLAEMCRGGIHLMRGADRRLAG' A
#
# COMPACT_ATOMS: atom_id res chain seq x y z
N LEU A 1 5.77 2.97 5.65
CA LEU A 1 4.66 2.07 6.04
C LEU A 1 5.10 0.68 5.68
N ASP A 2 5.02 -0.25 6.63
CA ASP A 2 5.42 -1.63 6.42
C ASP A 2 4.17 -2.51 6.32
N ASP A 3 4.28 -3.60 5.56
CA ASP A 3 3.26 -4.64 5.43
C ASP A 3 1.84 -4.11 5.17
N LEU A 4 1.71 -3.21 4.18
CA LEU A 4 0.44 -2.52 3.89
C LEU A 4 -0.71 -3.50 3.60
N ALA A 5 -0.39 -4.67 3.06
CA ALA A 5 -1.40 -5.63 2.66
C ALA A 5 -1.97 -6.48 3.81
N ALA A 6 -1.28 -6.53 4.97
CA ALA A 6 -1.86 -7.07 6.20
C ALA A 6 -3.06 -6.25 6.71
N ALA A 7 -3.22 -5.00 6.26
CA ALA A 7 -4.34 -4.15 6.68
C ALA A 7 -5.72 -4.72 6.27
N ARG A 8 -5.79 -5.57 5.23
CA ARG A 8 -7.01 -6.19 4.64
C ARG A 8 -8.29 -5.50 5.10
N VAL A 9 -8.58 -4.35 4.48
CA VAL A 9 -9.66 -3.49 4.94
C VAL A 9 -11.00 -4.02 4.45
N SER A 10 -12.03 -3.88 5.28
CA SER A 10 -13.39 -3.91 4.77
C SER A 10 -13.68 -2.58 4.03
N PRO A 11 -14.48 -2.59 2.95
CA PRO A 11 -14.73 -1.41 2.11
C PRO A 11 -15.29 -0.17 2.83
N SER A 12 -15.82 -0.33 4.04
CA SER A 12 -16.40 0.72 4.88
C SER A 12 -15.82 0.72 6.31
N GLY A 13 -14.64 0.12 6.50
CA GLY A 13 -14.02 -0.02 7.81
C GLY A 13 -13.14 1.17 8.19
N TRP A 14 -13.05 1.44 9.50
CA TRP A 14 -12.19 2.48 10.08
C TRP A 14 -10.75 2.45 9.53
N THR A 15 -10.18 1.26 9.29
CA THR A 15 -8.82 1.13 8.73
C THR A 15 -8.68 1.78 7.36
N GLN A 16 -9.68 1.63 6.48
CA GLN A 16 -9.66 2.24 5.16
C GLN A 16 -9.72 3.77 5.26
N GLU A 17 -10.55 4.29 6.15
CA GLU A 17 -10.66 5.73 6.40
C GLU A 17 -9.32 6.32 6.85
N ARG A 18 -8.63 5.67 7.79
CA ARG A 18 -7.32 6.12 8.28
C ARG A 18 -6.23 6.05 7.22
N LEU A 19 -6.21 4.98 6.42
CA LEU A 19 -5.27 4.90 5.30
C LEU A 19 -5.53 6.02 4.29
N TYR A 20 -6.80 6.30 3.97
CA TYR A 20 -7.16 7.39 3.07
C TYR A 20 -6.71 8.74 3.61
N GLU A 21 -7.02 9.07 4.87
CA GLU A 21 -6.58 10.32 5.51
C GLU A 21 -5.06 10.51 5.45
N ILE A 22 -4.28 9.47 5.78
CA ILE A 22 -2.81 9.53 5.78
C ILE A 22 -2.26 9.76 4.37
N PHE A 23 -2.71 8.97 3.39
CA PHE A 23 -2.17 9.07 2.04
C PHE A 23 -2.66 10.32 1.31
N ASP A 24 -3.88 10.77 1.55
CA ASP A 24 -4.42 11.99 0.97
C ASP A 24 -3.69 13.24 1.49
N GLU A 25 -3.39 13.31 2.80
CA GLU A 25 -2.57 14.38 3.39
C GLU A 25 -1.18 14.44 2.73
N ARG A 26 -0.51 13.29 2.65
CA ARG A 26 0.85 13.22 2.08
C ARG A 26 0.85 13.50 0.58
N TYR A 27 -0.14 13.03 -0.15
CA TYR A 27 -0.32 13.35 -1.57
C TYR A 27 -0.49 14.86 -1.76
N THR A 28 -1.42 15.47 -1.01
CA THR A 28 -1.75 16.90 -1.11
C THR A 28 -0.54 17.78 -0.76
N ASN A 29 0.23 17.39 0.24
CA ASN A 29 1.43 18.12 0.68
C ASN A 29 2.73 17.67 -0.02
N GLN A 30 2.64 16.83 -1.07
CA GLN A 30 3.79 16.33 -1.82
C GLN A 30 4.88 15.67 -0.95
N ARG A 31 4.46 15.00 0.12
CA ARG A 31 5.36 14.34 1.07
C ARG A 31 5.60 12.89 0.66
N PRO A 32 6.84 12.47 0.39
CA PRO A 32 7.14 11.13 -0.13
C PRO A 32 6.76 10.04 0.88
N VAL A 33 6.42 8.85 0.40
CA VAL A 33 6.18 7.66 1.22
C VAL A 33 7.03 6.50 0.73
N HIS A 34 7.47 5.64 1.65
CA HIS A 34 8.03 4.35 1.32
C HIS A 34 7.12 3.27 1.91
N ILE A 35 6.75 2.29 1.08
CA ILE A 35 5.75 1.27 1.39
C ILE A 35 6.31 -0.09 1.01
N THR A 36 6.11 -1.09 1.87
CA THR A 36 6.27 -2.51 1.54
C THR A 36 4.89 -3.19 1.56
N CYS A 37 4.68 -4.17 0.69
CA CYS A 37 3.47 -5.00 0.71
C CYS A 37 3.74 -6.34 0.01
N ASP A 38 2.96 -7.35 0.34
CA ASP A 38 3.07 -8.71 -0.19
C ASP A 38 2.08 -9.00 -1.34
N VAL A 39 1.37 -7.99 -1.85
CA VAL A 39 0.49 -8.10 -3.01
C VAL A 39 1.01 -7.33 -4.22
N LEU A 40 0.58 -7.75 -5.41
CA LEU A 40 0.90 -7.04 -6.64
C LEU A 40 0.09 -5.73 -6.75
N PRO A 41 0.61 -4.69 -7.44
CA PRO A 41 -0.08 -3.41 -7.57
C PRO A 41 -1.51 -3.50 -8.12
N ASN A 42 -1.76 -4.42 -9.05
CA ASN A 42 -3.10 -4.66 -9.63
C ASN A 42 -4.09 -5.33 -8.66
N LYS A 43 -3.62 -5.79 -7.50
CA LYS A 43 -4.42 -6.38 -6.41
C LYS A 43 -4.54 -5.49 -5.19
N LEU A 44 -3.92 -4.30 -5.22
CA LEU A 44 -3.88 -3.41 -4.07
C LEU A 44 -5.27 -2.90 -3.69
N ALA A 45 -6.13 -2.61 -4.67
CA ALA A 45 -7.50 -2.16 -4.45
C ALA A 45 -8.34 -3.16 -3.62
N ASP A 46 -8.13 -4.47 -3.83
CA ASP A 46 -8.80 -5.53 -3.06
C ASP A 46 -8.42 -5.51 -1.57
N VAL A 47 -7.34 -4.81 -1.20
CA VAL A 47 -6.74 -4.84 0.14
C VAL A 47 -6.91 -3.53 0.91
N VAL A 48 -6.83 -2.39 0.22
CA VAL A 48 -6.91 -1.04 0.83
C VAL A 48 -8.07 -0.20 0.31
N GLY A 49 -8.88 -0.73 -0.62
CA GLY A 49 -9.98 -0.02 -1.25
C GLY A 49 -9.54 0.90 -2.40
N ASP A 50 -10.48 1.18 -3.32
CA ASP A 50 -10.21 1.89 -4.57
C ASP A 50 -9.62 3.29 -4.38
N ARG A 51 -10.13 4.04 -3.40
CA ARG A 51 -9.69 5.42 -3.14
C ARG A 51 -8.24 5.49 -2.69
N VAL A 52 -7.84 4.59 -1.79
CA VAL A 52 -6.46 4.51 -1.31
C VAL A 52 -5.54 4.01 -2.42
N ALA A 53 -5.94 2.96 -3.14
CA ALA A 53 -5.16 2.41 -4.24
C ALA A 53 -4.90 3.46 -5.35
N SER A 54 -5.89 4.30 -5.66
CA SER A 54 -5.75 5.40 -6.62
C SER A 54 -4.69 6.43 -6.20
N ARG A 55 -4.71 6.89 -4.93
CA ARG A 55 -3.68 7.80 -4.40
C ARG A 55 -2.28 7.20 -4.48
N LEU A 56 -2.15 5.94 -4.07
CA LEU A 56 -0.88 5.23 -4.10
C LEU A 56 -0.34 5.02 -5.53
N ALA A 57 -1.22 4.75 -6.50
CA ALA A 57 -0.82 4.59 -7.91
C ALA A 57 -0.16 5.87 -8.47
N GLU A 58 -0.67 7.05 -8.12
CA GLU A 58 -0.04 8.32 -8.48
C GLU A 58 1.23 8.58 -7.68
N MET A 59 1.18 8.46 -6.35
CA MET A 59 2.32 8.73 -5.47
C MET A 59 3.55 7.85 -5.76
N CYS A 60 3.32 6.60 -6.17
CA CYS A 60 4.36 5.61 -6.43
C CYS A 60 4.63 5.39 -7.91
N ARG A 61 4.12 6.26 -8.80
CA ARG A 61 4.33 6.16 -10.25
C ARG A 61 5.81 6.09 -10.58
N GLY A 62 6.24 5.02 -11.25
CA GLY A 62 7.65 4.78 -11.60
C GLY A 62 8.55 4.33 -10.45
N GLY A 63 8.03 4.17 -9.23
CA GLY A 63 8.77 3.79 -8.02
C GLY A 63 8.40 2.40 -7.46
N ILE A 64 7.71 1.56 -8.24
CA ILE A 64 7.30 0.22 -7.81
C ILE A 64 8.40 -0.78 -8.15
N HIS A 65 8.93 -1.45 -7.12
CA HIS A 65 9.94 -2.48 -7.27
C HIS A 65 9.41 -3.84 -6.80
N LEU A 66 9.36 -4.82 -7.72
CA LEU A 66 8.99 -6.19 -7.39
C LEU A 66 10.20 -6.93 -6.80
N MET A 67 10.17 -7.17 -5.49
CA MET A 67 11.15 -8.01 -4.82
C MET A 67 10.86 -9.49 -5.09
N ARG A 68 11.88 -10.27 -5.46
CA ARG A 68 11.81 -11.71 -5.70
C ARG A 68 12.87 -12.42 -4.87
N GLY A 69 12.59 -13.66 -4.44
CA GLY A 69 13.54 -14.47 -3.70
C GLY A 69 12.86 -15.63 -2.97
N ALA A 70 13.66 -16.59 -2.51
CA ALA A 70 13.19 -17.64 -1.62
C ALA A 70 12.86 -17.08 -0.22
N ASP A 71 12.02 -17.80 0.53
CA ASP A 71 11.74 -17.46 1.92
C ASP A 71 13.04 -17.57 2.74
N ARG A 72 13.49 -16.43 3.26
CA ARG A 72 14.72 -16.34 4.06
C ARG A 72 14.56 -16.93 5.47
N ARG A 73 13.34 -17.22 5.91
CA ARG A 73 13.07 -17.88 7.20
C ARG A 73 13.36 -19.38 7.16
N LEU A 74 13.39 -19.99 5.98
CA LEU A 74 13.66 -21.43 5.78
C LEU A 74 15.16 -21.75 5.64
N ALA A 75 16.02 -20.73 5.61
CA ALA A 75 17.47 -20.88 5.43
C ALA A 75 18.25 -21.05 6.75
N GLY A 76 17.56 -21.42 7.84
CA GLY A 76 18.11 -21.63 9.18
C GLY A 76 18.13 -23.09 9.61
#